data_AF-A0A7C8AIX4-F1
#
_entry.id   AF-A0A7C8AIX4-F1
#
_cell.length_a   1.000
_cell.length_b   1.000
_cell.length_c   1.000
_cell.angle_alpha   90.00
_cell.angle_beta   90.00
_cell.angle_gamma   90.00
#
_symmetry.space_group_name_H-M   'P 1'
#
loop_
_entity.id
_entity.type
_entity.pdbx_description
1 polymer ?
#
loop_
_entity_poly.entity_id
_entity_poly.type
_entity_poly.pdbx_seq_one_letter_code
_entity_poly.pdbx_strand_id
1 'polypeptide(L)'
;MAEVYPSDSELLNIVSETETGVEYISTGQAPYYLEFRKLLYRLLLSSRRANDLRVFDEGGLNIGVKSGRFWVGTTLISYNSSSGNTLADDKANIYVYLDSAGNLVVDEYSAFPDMTSSPHVRLAVVTTSGGDITSLIDARDYHSISMPTSGGSGGTTIEAHTSNDTLAESESPSVHTNRGATGTITLTLPTSAAAGTTFTFAVQAAQQLRVDPGTATIRDNSGQTPDKYKWADAVGECLTLVADSNGDWVTIAKNGTWSEEP
;
A
#
# COMPACT_ATOMS: atom_id res chain seq x y z
N MET A 1 11.28 27.67 20.41
CA MET A 1 11.86 26.66 21.33
C MET A 1 13.21 26.31 20.73
N ALA A 2 14.32 26.58 21.41
CA ALA A 2 15.64 26.24 20.89
C ALA A 2 15.88 24.74 21.12
N GLU A 3 16.44 24.07 20.12
CA GLU A 3 16.87 22.68 20.24
C GLU A 3 17.93 22.56 21.34
N VAL A 4 17.78 21.58 22.23
CA VAL A 4 18.77 21.31 23.29
C VAL A 4 19.82 20.41 22.68
N TYR A 5 21.01 20.95 22.47
CA TYR A 5 22.15 20.16 22.00
C TYR A 5 22.84 19.44 23.17
N PRO A 6 23.47 18.27 22.93
CA PRO A 6 24.41 17.69 23.87
C PRO A 6 25.52 18.68 24.21
N SER A 7 26.13 18.53 25.38
CA SER A 7 27.23 19.40 25.80
C SER A 7 28.43 19.27 24.84
N ASP A 8 29.24 20.32 24.72
CA ASP A 8 30.44 20.31 23.88
C ASP A 8 31.35 19.11 24.19
N SER A 9 31.44 18.73 25.47
CA SER A 9 32.22 17.57 25.90
C SER A 9 31.64 16.24 25.42
N GLU A 10 30.33 16.13 25.24
CA GLU A 10 29.71 14.94 24.68
C GLU A 10 29.96 14.89 23.17
N LEU A 11 29.71 16.00 22.45
CA LEU A 11 29.92 16.09 21.01
C LEU A 11 31.35 15.73 20.59
N LEU A 12 32.35 16.16 21.36
CA LEU A 12 33.77 15.88 21.07
C LEU A 12 34.18 14.42 21.32
N ASN A 13 33.38 13.65 22.07
CA ASN A 13 33.64 12.24 22.39
C ASN A 13 32.85 11.27 21.50
N ILE A 14 31.90 11.74 20.69
CA ILE A 14 31.17 10.89 19.75
C ILE A 14 32.08 10.59 18.56
N VAL A 15 32.31 9.31 18.30
CA VAL A 15 33.12 8.85 17.16
C VAL A 15 32.27 8.38 15.98
N SER A 16 31.02 7.99 16.23
CA SER A 16 30.04 7.59 15.21
C SER A 16 28.61 7.69 15.71
N GLU A 17 27.67 7.96 14.80
CA GLU A 17 26.24 7.86 15.04
C GLU A 17 25.76 6.42 14.84
N THR A 18 25.17 5.82 15.87
CA THR A 18 24.76 4.42 15.88
C THR A 18 23.62 4.12 14.92
N GLU A 19 22.70 5.06 14.72
CA GLU A 19 21.52 4.84 13.87
C GLU A 19 21.85 4.99 12.39
N THR A 20 22.70 5.96 12.05
CA THR A 20 23.05 6.27 10.64
C THR A 20 24.38 5.69 10.19
N GLY A 21 25.23 5.23 11.12
CA GLY A 21 26.59 4.76 10.83
C GLY A 21 27.55 5.86 10.36
N VAL A 22 27.20 7.13 10.55
CA VAL A 22 28.03 8.27 10.16
C VAL A 22 29.13 8.47 11.22
N GLU A 23 30.40 8.41 10.80
CA GLU A 23 31.55 8.65 11.67
C GLU A 23 31.80 10.16 11.79
N TYR A 24 32.12 10.62 13.01
CA TYR A 24 32.50 12.00 13.27
C TYR A 24 33.99 12.20 13.06
N ILE A 25 34.41 13.42 12.69
CA ILE A 25 35.81 13.75 12.49
C ILE A 25 36.52 13.72 13.84
N SER A 26 37.56 12.89 13.99
CA SER A 26 38.35 12.84 15.21
C SER A 26 39.02 14.18 15.48
N THR A 27 38.95 14.64 16.72
CA THR A 27 39.58 15.87 17.20
C THR A 27 41.10 15.83 16.96
N GLY A 28 41.64 16.91 16.39
CA GLY A 28 43.10 17.08 16.22
C GLY A 28 43.73 16.40 14.99
N GLN A 29 42.95 15.77 14.10
CA GLN A 29 43.47 15.20 12.84
C GLN A 29 43.55 16.27 11.73
N ALA A 30 44.73 16.43 11.13
CA ALA A 30 44.94 17.16 9.89
C ALA A 30 45.54 16.21 8.83
N PRO A 31 45.08 16.24 7.56
CA PRO A 31 44.15 17.21 6.98
C PRO A 31 42.66 16.86 7.12
N TYR A 32 41.89 17.78 7.71
CA TYR A 32 40.46 17.64 8.00
C TYR A 32 39.55 17.62 6.75
N TYR A 33 40.03 18.11 5.59
CA TYR A 33 39.19 18.28 4.40
C TYR A 33 38.70 16.96 3.80
N LEU A 34 39.47 15.88 3.91
CA LEU A 34 39.08 14.58 3.35
C LEU A 34 38.00 13.93 4.21
N GLU A 35 38.17 13.94 5.53
CA GLU A 35 37.18 13.39 6.47
C GLU A 35 35.89 14.20 6.46
N PHE A 36 35.97 15.53 6.35
CA PHE A 36 34.78 16.37 6.15
C PHE A 36 34.02 16.03 4.86
N ARG A 37 34.73 15.80 3.74
CA ARG A 37 34.10 15.39 2.47
C ARG A 37 33.46 14.01 2.57
N LYS A 38 34.05 13.06 3.29
CA LYS A 38 33.47 11.74 3.53
C LYS A 38 32.20 11.81 4.38
N LEU A 39 32.22 12.61 5.45
CA LEU A 39 31.05 12.85 6.30
C LEU A 39 29.90 13.47 5.49
N LEU A 40 30.19 14.53 4.75
CA LEU A 40 29.19 15.18 3.89
C LEU A 40 28.66 14.21 2.83
N TYR A 41 29.52 13.40 2.21
CA TYR A 41 29.11 12.40 1.23
C TYR A 41 28.15 11.37 1.82
N ARG A 42 28.44 10.83 3.02
CA ARG A 42 27.53 9.88 3.70
C ARG A 42 26.22 10.52 4.11
N LEU A 43 26.26 11.74 4.66
CA LEU A 43 25.05 12.50 4.99
C LEU A 43 24.17 12.72 3.74
N LEU A 44 24.78 13.06 2.61
CA LEU A 44 24.08 13.20 1.33
C LEU A 44 23.52 11.88 0.81
N LEU A 45 24.20 10.75 1.03
CA LEU A 45 23.65 9.43 0.68
C LEU A 45 22.43 9.08 1.54
N SER A 46 22.50 9.28 2.85
CA SER A 46 21.39 9.00 3.78
C SER A 46 20.19 9.90 3.51
N SER A 47 20.42 11.19 3.25
CA SER A 47 19.36 12.16 2.93
C SER A 47 18.87 12.09 1.48
N ARG A 48 19.56 11.37 0.58
CA ARG A 48 19.16 11.25 -0.83
C ARG A 48 17.74 10.71 -0.96
N ARG A 49 17.43 9.62 -0.27
CA ARG A 49 16.10 8.98 -0.31
C ARG A 49 15.00 9.86 0.29
N ALA A 50 15.31 10.63 1.32
CA ALA A 50 14.36 11.58 1.91
C ALA A 50 14.01 12.74 0.95
N ASN A 51 14.87 13.01 -0.04
CA ASN A 51 14.62 14.00 -1.09
C ASN A 51 13.99 13.41 -2.36
N ASP A 52 13.84 12.09 -2.47
CA ASP A 52 13.19 11.49 -3.64
C ASP A 52 11.74 11.99 -3.74
N LEU A 53 11.32 12.30 -4.97
CA LEU A 53 9.97 12.80 -5.28
C LEU A 53 9.57 14.10 -4.56
N ARG A 54 10.52 14.81 -3.95
CA ARG A 54 10.23 16.07 -3.25
C ARG A 54 9.76 17.14 -4.23
N VAL A 55 8.65 17.78 -3.89
CA VAL A 55 8.19 19.00 -4.57
C VAL A 55 8.92 20.21 -3.97
N PHE A 56 9.37 21.11 -4.82
CA PHE A 56 10.01 22.36 -4.43
C PHE A 56 9.49 23.53 -5.26
N ASP A 57 9.45 24.69 -4.65
CA ASP A 57 9.07 25.95 -5.28
C ASP A 57 10.22 26.47 -6.17
N GLU A 58 9.91 26.84 -7.41
CA GLU A 58 10.84 27.44 -8.37
C GLU A 58 10.65 28.96 -8.52
N GLY A 59 9.66 29.52 -7.81
CA GLY A 59 9.26 30.92 -7.82
C GLY A 59 8.01 31.17 -8.67
N GLY A 60 7.17 32.11 -8.20
CA GLY A 60 5.89 32.42 -8.83
C GLY A 60 4.94 31.23 -8.71
N LEU A 61 4.31 30.84 -9.81
CA LEU A 61 3.40 29.69 -9.85
C LEU A 61 4.07 28.39 -10.30
N ASN A 62 5.40 28.30 -10.31
CA ASN A 62 6.09 27.10 -10.84
C ASN A 62 6.61 26.20 -9.72
N ILE A 63 6.40 24.89 -9.89
CA ILE A 63 7.01 23.86 -9.04
C ILE A 63 7.93 22.93 -9.83
N GLY A 64 8.97 22.50 -9.15
CA GLY A 64 9.81 21.39 -9.55
C GLY A 64 9.54 20.16 -8.69
N VAL A 65 9.82 18.98 -9.25
CA VAL A 65 9.72 17.70 -8.55
C VAL A 65 11.01 16.93 -8.77
N LYS A 66 11.65 16.49 -7.69
CA LYS A 66 12.88 15.68 -7.76
C LYS A 66 12.57 14.29 -8.32
N SER A 67 13.57 13.68 -8.95
CA SER A 67 13.48 12.29 -9.37
C SER A 67 13.30 11.36 -8.17
N GLY A 68 12.82 10.16 -8.42
CA GLY A 68 12.63 9.16 -7.38
C GLY A 68 12.00 7.89 -7.92
N ARG A 69 11.66 6.97 -7.01
CA ARG A 69 11.01 5.71 -7.37
C ARG A 69 9.94 5.36 -6.34
N PHE A 70 8.91 4.67 -6.78
CA PHE A 70 7.84 4.19 -5.93
C PHE A 70 7.29 2.85 -6.43
N TRP A 71 6.64 2.11 -5.53
CA TRP A 71 6.01 0.83 -5.86
C TRP A 71 4.51 1.00 -6.09
N VAL A 72 4.00 0.37 -7.13
CA VAL A 72 2.57 0.13 -7.36
C VAL A 72 2.37 -1.37 -7.43
N GLY A 73 1.78 -1.94 -6.37
CA GLY A 73 1.74 -3.38 -6.17
C GLY A 73 3.16 -3.96 -6.18
N THR A 74 3.43 -4.85 -7.13
CA THR A 74 4.74 -5.50 -7.33
C THR A 74 5.61 -4.83 -8.39
N THR A 75 5.20 -3.68 -8.93
CA THR A 75 5.95 -2.98 -9.98
C THR A 75 6.65 -1.76 -9.41
N LEU A 76 7.97 -1.65 -9.64
CA LEU A 76 8.76 -0.47 -9.30
C LEU A 76 8.71 0.53 -10.45
N ILE A 77 8.16 1.71 -10.20
CA ILE A 77 8.07 2.82 -11.15
C ILE A 77 9.16 3.84 -10.83
N SER A 78 9.83 4.34 -11.87
CA SER A 78 10.83 5.40 -11.76
C SER A 78 10.28 6.68 -12.35
N TYR A 79 10.36 7.76 -11.57
CA TYR A 79 10.01 9.10 -12.01
C TYR A 79 11.28 9.91 -12.27
N ASN A 80 11.39 10.47 -13.47
CA ASN A 80 12.43 11.45 -13.79
C ASN A 80 12.04 12.80 -13.20
N SER A 81 13.02 13.62 -12.81
CA SER A 81 12.73 14.96 -12.28
C SER A 81 11.99 15.83 -13.32
N SER A 82 11.15 16.73 -12.84
CA SER A 82 10.47 17.74 -13.65
C SER A 82 10.71 19.15 -13.10
N SER A 83 10.61 20.16 -13.96
CA SER A 83 10.72 21.58 -13.62
C SER A 83 9.76 22.39 -14.50
N GLY A 84 9.36 23.57 -14.06
CA GLY A 84 8.49 24.49 -14.80
C GLY A 84 7.03 24.05 -14.85
N ASN A 85 6.57 23.28 -13.87
CA ASN A 85 5.17 22.88 -13.80
C ASN A 85 4.35 24.05 -13.24
N THR A 86 3.69 24.78 -14.13
CA THR A 86 2.91 25.96 -13.77
C THR A 86 1.58 25.56 -13.11
N LEU A 87 1.34 26.11 -11.94
CA LEU A 87 0.14 25.97 -11.14
C LEU A 87 -0.91 27.02 -11.54
N ALA A 88 -2.18 26.72 -11.27
CA ALA A 88 -3.23 27.74 -11.34
C ALA A 88 -3.09 28.74 -10.19
N ASP A 89 -3.50 29.99 -10.43
CA ASP A 89 -3.45 31.07 -9.45
C ASP A 89 -4.71 31.11 -8.56
N ASP A 90 -4.59 31.75 -7.40
CA ASP A 90 -5.65 31.98 -6.41
C ASP A 90 -6.39 30.68 -6.01
N LYS A 91 -5.63 29.61 -5.78
CA LYS A 91 -6.16 28.30 -5.36
C LYS A 91 -5.79 28.00 -3.93
N ALA A 92 -6.81 27.64 -3.15
CA ALA A 92 -6.64 27.21 -1.76
C ALA A 92 -5.83 25.91 -1.67
N ASN A 93 -6.12 24.94 -2.55
CA ASN A 93 -5.45 23.65 -2.59
C ASN A 93 -5.29 23.16 -4.03
N ILE A 94 -4.04 22.92 -4.42
CA ILE A 94 -3.65 22.19 -5.62
C ILE A 94 -2.97 20.90 -5.15
N TYR A 95 -3.45 19.76 -5.63
CA TYR A 95 -2.97 18.46 -5.20
C TYR A 95 -1.96 17.93 -6.22
N VAL A 96 -0.73 17.70 -5.75
CA VAL A 96 0.37 17.23 -6.59
C VAL A 96 0.64 15.77 -6.26
N TYR A 97 0.54 14.90 -7.27
CA TYR A 97 0.75 13.46 -7.12
C TYR A 97 1.30 12.82 -8.39
N LEU A 98 1.84 11.60 -8.26
CA LEU A 98 2.17 10.75 -9.40
C LEU A 98 1.08 9.68 -9.57
N ASP A 99 0.55 9.51 -10.78
CA ASP A 99 -0.38 8.42 -11.08
C ASP A 99 0.31 7.05 -11.07
N SER A 100 -0.47 5.98 -11.26
CA SER A 100 0.04 4.61 -11.32
C SER A 100 0.94 4.31 -12.53
N ALA A 101 1.04 5.22 -13.50
CA ALA A 101 1.98 5.13 -14.62
C ALA A 101 3.25 5.99 -14.38
N GLY A 102 3.28 6.79 -13.31
CA GLY A 102 4.39 7.70 -13.00
C GLY A 102 4.29 9.05 -13.69
N ASN A 103 3.12 9.46 -14.18
CA ASN A 103 2.91 10.81 -14.69
C ASN A 103 2.63 11.78 -13.54
N LEU A 104 3.20 12.98 -13.64
CA LEU A 104 2.91 14.06 -12.70
C LEU A 104 1.53 14.66 -12.99
N VAL A 105 0.70 14.69 -11.96
CA VAL A 105 -0.60 15.34 -11.97
C VAL A 105 -0.57 16.51 -11.00
N VAL A 106 -1.11 17.63 -11.47
CA VAL A 106 -1.18 18.89 -10.78
C VAL A 106 -2.57 19.46 -11.03
N ASP A 107 -3.51 19.12 -10.16
CA ASP A 107 -4.91 19.40 -10.39
C ASP A 107 -5.59 19.98 -9.15
N GLU A 108 -6.71 20.65 -9.40
CA GLU A 108 -7.57 21.24 -8.40
C GLU A 108 -8.64 20.23 -7.98
N TYR A 109 -8.65 19.87 -6.70
CA TYR A 109 -9.66 19.01 -6.11
C TYR A 109 -10.11 19.58 -4.77
N SER A 110 -11.09 18.93 -4.13
CA SER A 110 -11.40 19.18 -2.71
C SER A 110 -10.56 18.30 -1.76
N ALA A 111 -9.92 17.26 -2.30
CA ALA A 111 -9.03 16.31 -1.62
C ALA A 111 -8.24 15.52 -2.67
N PHE A 112 -7.19 14.79 -2.25
CA PHE A 112 -6.57 13.78 -3.12
C PHE A 112 -7.64 12.78 -3.61
N PRO A 113 -7.52 12.24 -4.84
CA PRO A 113 -8.42 11.19 -5.33
C PRO A 113 -8.50 9.98 -4.39
N ASP A 114 -9.56 9.18 -4.52
CA ASP A 114 -9.65 7.92 -3.78
C ASP A 114 -8.67 6.91 -4.38
N MET A 115 -7.72 6.43 -3.56
CA MET A 115 -6.66 5.51 -4.01
C MET A 115 -7.18 4.13 -4.44
N THR A 116 -8.38 3.73 -4.00
CA THR A 116 -9.00 2.49 -4.45
C THR A 116 -9.42 2.58 -5.91
N SER A 117 -9.91 3.74 -6.32
CA SER A 117 -10.38 4.01 -7.68
C SER A 117 -9.27 4.54 -8.60
N SER A 118 -8.25 5.19 -8.04
CA SER A 118 -7.18 5.84 -8.78
C SER A 118 -5.89 5.77 -7.97
N PRO A 119 -5.10 4.69 -8.09
CA PRO A 119 -3.85 4.53 -7.34
C PRO A 119 -2.84 5.62 -7.71
N HIS A 120 -2.31 6.34 -6.71
CA HIS A 120 -1.36 7.44 -6.90
C HIS A 120 -0.47 7.70 -5.68
N VAL A 121 0.76 8.18 -5.89
CA VAL A 121 1.64 8.63 -4.80
C VAL A 121 1.46 10.12 -4.57
N ARG A 122 1.02 10.49 -3.36
CA ARG A 122 0.86 11.87 -2.92
C ARG A 122 2.23 12.52 -2.73
N LEU A 123 2.41 13.72 -3.29
CA LEU A 123 3.66 14.46 -3.19
C LEU A 123 3.52 15.72 -2.34
N ALA A 124 2.56 16.59 -2.68
CA ALA A 124 2.37 17.84 -1.96
C ALA A 124 0.95 18.40 -2.11
N VAL A 125 0.59 19.32 -1.22
CA VAL A 125 -0.54 20.22 -1.37
C VAL A 125 0.00 21.64 -1.43
N VAL A 126 -0.37 22.38 -2.48
CA VAL A 126 0.12 23.73 -2.73
C VAL A 126 -1.02 24.74 -2.66
N THR A 127 -0.77 25.88 -2.04
CA THR A 127 -1.68 27.04 -2.02
C THR A 127 -1.04 28.17 -2.81
N THR A 128 -1.80 28.77 -3.72
CA THR A 128 -1.37 29.88 -4.58
C THR A 128 -2.25 31.10 -4.36
N SER A 129 -1.65 32.29 -4.42
CA SER A 129 -2.40 33.54 -4.46
C SER A 129 -1.55 34.68 -5.01
N GLY A 130 -2.16 35.55 -5.81
CA GLY A 130 -1.51 36.75 -6.31
C GLY A 130 -0.29 36.47 -7.20
N GLY A 131 -0.32 35.37 -7.94
CA GLY A 131 0.75 34.95 -8.85
C GLY A 131 1.94 34.27 -8.18
N ASP A 132 1.80 33.85 -6.93
CA ASP A 132 2.87 33.22 -6.15
C ASP A 132 2.37 32.02 -5.32
N ILE A 133 3.30 31.16 -4.91
CA ILE A 133 3.03 30.05 -3.99
C ILE A 133 3.13 30.56 -2.56
N THR A 134 2.02 30.52 -1.82
CA THR A 134 1.97 30.99 -0.42
C THR A 134 2.18 29.87 0.60
N SER A 135 1.96 28.61 0.18
CA SER A 135 2.18 27.43 1.02
C SER A 135 2.49 26.20 0.17
N LEU A 136 3.45 25.40 0.61
CA LEU A 136 3.79 24.11 0.02
C LEU A 136 3.93 23.09 1.15
N ILE A 137 2.93 22.23 1.31
CA ILE A 137 2.87 21.20 2.35
C ILE A 137 3.31 19.88 1.73
N ASP A 138 4.34 19.27 2.31
CA ASP A 138 4.81 17.94 1.92
C ASP A 138 3.79 16.87 2.36
N ALA A 139 3.36 16.03 1.43
CA ALA A 139 2.36 14.98 1.65
C ALA A 139 2.93 13.56 1.43
N ARG A 140 4.26 13.44 1.34
CA ARG A 140 4.95 12.16 1.12
C ARG A 140 4.96 11.27 2.37
N ASP A 141 4.69 11.85 3.54
CA ASP A 141 4.64 11.18 4.84
C ASP A 141 3.62 10.04 4.92
N TYR A 142 2.51 10.14 4.17
CA TYR A 142 1.42 9.17 4.24
C TYR A 142 1.71 7.81 3.56
N HIS A 143 2.58 7.74 2.54
CA HIS A 143 2.77 6.53 1.72
C HIS A 143 4.22 6.26 1.26
N SER A 144 5.20 6.86 1.92
CA SER A 144 6.62 6.88 1.47
C SER A 144 7.30 5.52 1.23
N ILE A 145 6.71 4.38 1.66
CA ILE A 145 7.34 3.05 1.52
C ILE A 145 6.40 1.97 0.93
N SER A 146 5.08 2.15 0.93
CA SER A 146 4.17 1.27 0.16
C SER A 146 2.84 1.95 -0.13
N MET A 147 2.41 1.85 -1.38
CA MET A 147 1.04 2.14 -1.79
C MET A 147 0.17 0.93 -1.43
N PRO A 148 -0.86 1.06 -0.57
CA PRO A 148 -1.87 0.02 -0.47
C PRO A 148 -2.63 -0.03 -1.79
N THR A 149 -2.29 -1.00 -2.63
CA THR A 149 -3.18 -1.40 -3.71
C THR A 149 -4.29 -2.25 -3.07
N SER A 150 -5.51 -2.13 -3.58
CA SER A 150 -6.53 -3.15 -3.34
C SER A 150 -5.91 -4.51 -3.69
N GLY A 151 -5.63 -5.33 -2.68
CA GLY A 151 -4.92 -6.61 -2.81
C GLY A 151 -3.49 -6.69 -2.22
N GLY A 152 -2.97 -5.66 -1.53
CA GLY A 152 -1.60 -5.78 -1.02
C GLY A 152 -1.09 -4.70 -0.09
N SER A 153 -1.73 -4.48 1.06
CA SER A 153 -1.01 -3.98 2.25
C SER A 153 -1.75 -4.40 3.53
N GLY A 154 -1.34 -5.54 4.08
CA GLY A 154 -1.48 -5.93 5.50
C GLY A 154 -2.86 -6.12 6.12
N GLY A 155 -3.95 -5.65 5.51
CA GLY A 155 -5.31 -5.85 6.01
C GLY A 155 -6.07 -6.85 5.17
N THR A 156 -6.50 -7.97 5.76
CA THR A 156 -7.55 -8.80 5.16
C THR A 156 -8.84 -7.98 5.11
N THR A 157 -9.30 -7.63 3.92
CA THR A 157 -10.62 -7.00 3.75
C THR A 157 -11.70 -7.99 4.19
N ILE A 158 -12.74 -7.49 4.87
CA ILE A 158 -13.89 -8.31 5.28
C ILE A 158 -15.12 -7.81 4.54
N GLU A 159 -15.75 -8.68 3.76
CA GLU A 159 -16.94 -8.39 3.00
C GLU A 159 -18.13 -9.21 3.49
N ALA A 160 -19.31 -8.59 3.53
CA ALA A 160 -20.57 -9.22 3.91
C ALA A 160 -21.49 -9.34 2.70
N HIS A 161 -21.92 -10.56 2.44
CA HIS A 161 -22.78 -10.94 1.32
C HIS A 161 -24.21 -11.13 1.81
N THR A 162 -25.17 -10.53 1.10
CA THR A 162 -26.61 -10.75 1.32
C THR A 162 -27.30 -11.43 0.13
N SER A 163 -26.54 -11.69 -0.93
CA SER A 163 -26.92 -12.39 -2.16
C SER A 163 -25.72 -13.20 -2.68
N ASN A 164 -25.95 -14.06 -3.67
CA ASN A 164 -24.87 -14.77 -4.36
C ASN A 164 -23.88 -13.79 -5.01
N ASP A 165 -22.63 -14.24 -5.15
CA ASP A 165 -21.57 -13.45 -5.78
C ASP A 165 -20.54 -14.34 -6.48
N THR A 166 -19.77 -13.74 -7.40
CA THR A 166 -18.63 -14.37 -8.10
C THR A 166 -17.37 -13.61 -7.74
N LEU A 167 -16.47 -14.27 -7.01
CA LEU A 167 -15.25 -13.65 -6.50
C LEU A 167 -14.21 -13.51 -7.61
N ALA A 168 -13.42 -12.44 -7.53
CA ALA A 168 -12.31 -12.14 -8.42
C ALA A 168 -10.97 -12.40 -7.73
N GLU A 169 -9.96 -12.86 -8.47
CA GLU A 169 -8.61 -13.11 -7.94
C GLU A 169 -7.99 -11.87 -7.27
N SER A 170 -8.31 -10.67 -7.76
CA SER A 170 -7.86 -9.40 -7.18
C SER A 170 -8.36 -9.13 -5.76
N GLU A 171 -9.36 -9.89 -5.30
CA GLU A 171 -9.92 -9.77 -3.96
C GLU A 171 -9.13 -10.58 -2.93
N SER A 172 -8.20 -11.45 -3.36
CA SER A 172 -7.31 -12.18 -2.46
C SER A 172 -6.18 -11.28 -1.93
N PRO A 173 -5.83 -11.33 -0.62
CA PRO A 173 -6.45 -12.12 0.44
C PRO A 173 -7.62 -11.37 1.14
N SER A 174 -8.78 -12.02 1.26
CA SER A 174 -9.97 -11.45 1.89
C SER A 174 -10.81 -12.47 2.67
N VAL A 175 -11.72 -11.95 3.50
CA VAL A 175 -12.68 -12.70 4.31
C VAL A 175 -14.11 -12.39 3.83
N HIS A 176 -14.84 -13.40 3.37
CA HIS A 176 -16.23 -13.28 2.95
C HIS A 176 -17.16 -13.87 4.00
N THR A 177 -18.24 -13.15 4.32
CA THR A 177 -19.23 -13.55 5.33
C THR A 177 -20.65 -13.49 4.78
N ASN A 178 -21.59 -14.23 5.34
CA ASN A 178 -23.02 -14.11 5.03
C ASN A 178 -23.78 -13.18 6.00
N ARG A 179 -23.10 -12.19 6.60
CA ARG A 179 -23.71 -11.32 7.60
C ARG A 179 -24.89 -10.56 6.99
N GLY A 180 -26.06 -10.70 7.61
CA GLY A 180 -27.31 -10.08 7.14
C GLY A 180 -28.06 -10.89 6.07
N ALA A 181 -27.55 -12.06 5.68
CA ALA A 181 -28.27 -12.98 4.80
C ALA A 181 -29.59 -13.44 5.43
N THR A 182 -30.64 -13.44 4.62
CA THR A 182 -31.98 -13.96 4.99
C THR A 182 -32.30 -15.30 4.31
N GLY A 183 -31.39 -15.79 3.46
CA GLY A 183 -31.49 -17.07 2.77
C GLY A 183 -30.11 -17.59 2.37
N THR A 184 -30.10 -18.67 1.60
CA THR A 184 -28.88 -19.29 1.08
C THR A 184 -28.09 -18.33 0.19
N ILE A 185 -26.77 -18.32 0.38
CA ILE A 185 -25.81 -17.57 -0.44
C ILE A 185 -24.80 -18.55 -1.03
N THR A 186 -24.50 -18.39 -2.32
CA THR A 186 -23.41 -19.08 -3.01
C THR A 186 -22.37 -18.06 -3.46
N LEU A 187 -21.12 -18.27 -3.02
CA LEU A 187 -19.96 -17.53 -3.47
C LEU A 187 -19.16 -18.42 -4.43
N THR A 188 -19.01 -17.96 -5.67
CA THR A 188 -18.32 -18.72 -6.73
C THR A 188 -16.86 -18.30 -6.78
N LEU A 189 -15.95 -19.27 -6.72
CA LEU A 189 -14.51 -19.05 -6.78
C LEU A 189 -14.05 -18.77 -8.23
N PRO A 190 -12.93 -18.05 -8.43
CA PRO A 190 -12.38 -17.82 -9.77
C PRO A 190 -11.98 -19.13 -10.47
N THR A 191 -12.34 -19.29 -11.75
CA THR A 191 -12.11 -20.51 -12.55
C THR A 191 -10.65 -20.73 -12.98
N SER A 192 -9.74 -19.81 -12.66
CA SER A 192 -8.31 -19.89 -13.04
C SER A 192 -7.44 -19.07 -12.08
N ALA A 193 -7.71 -19.16 -10.78
CA ALA A 193 -6.93 -18.45 -9.77
C ALA A 193 -5.44 -18.88 -9.81
N ALA A 194 -4.50 -17.93 -9.74
CA ALA A 194 -3.09 -18.27 -9.64
C ALA A 194 -2.81 -18.98 -8.30
N ALA A 195 -1.82 -19.88 -8.33
CA ALA A 195 -1.40 -20.61 -7.14
C ALA A 195 -1.05 -19.63 -5.99
N GLY A 196 -1.64 -19.85 -4.83
CA GLY A 196 -1.49 -18.96 -3.66
C GLY A 196 -2.65 -17.98 -3.44
N THR A 197 -3.58 -17.84 -4.40
CA THR A 197 -4.83 -17.09 -4.19
C THR A 197 -5.55 -17.64 -2.96
N THR A 198 -5.90 -16.78 -2.01
CA THR A 198 -6.41 -17.16 -0.69
C THR A 198 -7.73 -16.47 -0.39
N PHE A 199 -8.73 -17.26 -0.01
CA PHE A 199 -10.02 -16.77 0.48
C PHE A 199 -10.37 -17.42 1.82
N THR A 200 -10.92 -16.62 2.74
CA THR A 200 -11.50 -17.12 3.98
C THR A 200 -13.00 -16.87 3.98
N PHE A 201 -13.77 -17.87 4.38
CA PHE A 201 -15.22 -17.82 4.50
C PHE A 201 -15.62 -17.96 5.95
N ALA A 202 -16.58 -17.17 6.43
CA ALA A 202 -17.10 -17.27 7.79
C ALA A 202 -18.62 -17.07 7.84
N VAL A 203 -19.31 -18.01 8.49
CA VAL A 203 -20.76 -17.93 8.69
C VAL A 203 -21.07 -16.97 9.85
N GLN A 204 -21.80 -15.90 9.58
CA GLN A 204 -22.25 -14.88 10.54
C GLN A 204 -23.78 -14.72 10.62
N ALA A 205 -24.52 -15.26 9.66
CA ALA A 205 -25.96 -15.48 9.74
C ALA A 205 -26.24 -16.99 9.70
N ALA A 206 -27.23 -17.46 10.46
CA ALA A 206 -27.65 -18.87 10.49
C ALA A 206 -28.44 -19.24 9.21
N GLN A 207 -27.76 -19.11 8.08
CA GLN A 207 -28.20 -19.39 6.72
C GLN A 207 -27.06 -20.11 6.01
N GLN A 208 -27.40 -20.95 5.04
CA GLN A 208 -26.39 -21.70 4.31
C GLN A 208 -25.47 -20.77 3.49
N LEU A 209 -24.18 -20.79 3.81
CA LEU A 209 -23.12 -20.21 2.99
C LEU A 209 -22.47 -21.33 2.17
N ARG A 210 -22.58 -21.24 0.85
CA ARG A 210 -22.01 -22.18 -0.11
C ARG A 210 -20.80 -21.55 -0.79
N VAL A 211 -19.76 -22.35 -0.98
CA VAL A 211 -18.54 -21.99 -1.70
C VAL A 211 -18.44 -22.93 -2.90
N ASP A 212 -18.67 -22.38 -4.09
CA ASP A 212 -18.71 -23.11 -5.35
C ASP A 212 -17.37 -22.96 -6.08
N PRO A 213 -16.64 -24.07 -6.37
CA PRO A 213 -15.38 -24.01 -7.11
C PRO A 213 -15.54 -23.84 -8.62
N GLY A 214 -16.76 -23.70 -9.14
CA GLY A 214 -16.99 -23.76 -10.58
C GLY A 214 -16.69 -25.16 -11.09
N THR A 215 -15.76 -25.30 -12.04
CA THR A 215 -15.36 -26.62 -12.55
C THR A 215 -14.18 -27.26 -11.79
N ALA A 216 -13.69 -26.60 -10.74
CA ALA A 216 -12.52 -27.05 -9.99
C ALA A 216 -12.92 -27.99 -8.83
N THR A 217 -11.92 -28.53 -8.15
CA THR A 217 -12.12 -29.37 -6.96
C THR A 217 -11.75 -28.61 -5.69
N ILE A 218 -12.61 -28.66 -4.64
CA ILE A 218 -12.20 -28.29 -3.29
C ILE A 218 -11.69 -29.53 -2.56
N ARG A 219 -10.38 -29.62 -2.37
CA ARG A 219 -9.70 -30.68 -1.62
C ARG A 219 -9.92 -30.46 -0.13
N ASP A 220 -10.98 -31.08 0.39
CA ASP A 220 -11.32 -31.13 1.80
C ASP A 220 -11.53 -32.58 2.25
N ASN A 221 -11.58 -32.83 3.56
CA ASN A 221 -11.93 -34.15 4.09
C ASN A 221 -13.45 -34.44 4.07
N SER A 222 -14.29 -33.44 3.74
CA SER A 222 -15.74 -33.61 3.51
C SER A 222 -16.09 -34.16 2.12
N GLY A 223 -15.10 -34.27 1.22
CA GLY A 223 -15.26 -34.68 -0.17
C GLY A 223 -14.30 -33.93 -1.09
N GLN A 224 -14.06 -34.45 -2.29
CA GLN A 224 -13.19 -33.85 -3.29
C GLN A 224 -13.76 -34.07 -4.70
N THR A 225 -15.08 -34.02 -4.80
CA THR A 225 -15.75 -34.22 -6.08
C THR A 225 -15.65 -32.91 -6.88
N PRO A 226 -15.18 -32.92 -8.14
CA PRO A 226 -15.22 -31.74 -9.00
C PRO A 226 -16.64 -31.19 -9.11
N ASP A 227 -16.75 -29.88 -9.27
CA ASP A 227 -18.01 -29.16 -9.49
C ASP A 227 -18.99 -29.19 -8.30
N LYS A 228 -18.53 -29.66 -7.14
CA LYS A 228 -19.34 -29.73 -5.91
C LYS A 228 -18.97 -28.61 -4.95
N TYR A 229 -19.97 -27.83 -4.56
CA TYR A 229 -19.80 -26.77 -3.56
C TYR A 229 -19.58 -27.33 -2.15
N LYS A 230 -18.89 -26.56 -1.31
CA LYS A 230 -18.84 -26.77 0.15
C LYS A 230 -19.82 -25.84 0.84
N TRP A 231 -20.44 -26.28 1.93
CA TRP A 231 -21.39 -25.44 2.64
C TRP A 231 -21.36 -25.63 4.16
N ALA A 232 -21.75 -24.56 4.85
CA ALA A 232 -21.90 -24.47 6.29
C ALA A 232 -23.13 -23.59 6.60
N ASP A 233 -23.75 -23.76 7.77
CA ASP A 233 -24.97 -23.03 8.15
C ASP A 233 -25.01 -22.58 9.61
N ALA A 234 -24.03 -22.98 10.43
CA ALA A 234 -23.93 -22.55 11.81
C ALA A 234 -23.00 -21.34 11.95
N VAL A 235 -23.45 -20.33 12.72
CA VAL A 235 -22.66 -19.12 12.99
C VAL A 235 -21.35 -19.49 13.70
N GLY A 236 -20.24 -18.96 13.19
CA GLY A 236 -18.88 -19.22 13.69
C GLY A 236 -18.10 -20.30 12.95
N GLU A 237 -18.73 -20.99 11.99
CA GLU A 237 -18.04 -21.93 11.10
C GLU A 237 -17.21 -21.16 10.06
N CYS A 238 -15.97 -21.59 9.85
CA CYS A 238 -15.02 -20.93 8.96
C CYS A 238 -14.25 -21.92 8.07
N LEU A 239 -13.91 -21.50 6.86
CA LEU A 239 -13.12 -22.27 5.89
C LEU A 239 -12.12 -21.36 5.20
N THR A 240 -10.84 -21.73 5.17
CA THR A 240 -9.83 -21.03 4.38
C THR A 240 -9.32 -21.93 3.26
N LEU A 241 -9.44 -21.43 2.04
CA LEU A 241 -9.04 -22.11 0.82
C LEU A 241 -7.85 -21.38 0.17
N VAL A 242 -6.92 -22.16 -0.38
CA VAL A 242 -5.80 -21.67 -1.19
C VAL A 242 -5.77 -22.39 -2.52
N ALA A 243 -5.69 -21.65 -3.63
CA ALA A 243 -5.55 -22.21 -4.96
C ALA A 243 -4.18 -22.92 -5.11
N ASP A 244 -4.19 -24.14 -5.64
CA ASP A 244 -2.99 -24.90 -5.98
C ASP A 244 -2.53 -24.63 -7.43
N SER A 245 -1.42 -25.24 -7.84
CA SER A 245 -0.89 -25.07 -9.20
C SER A 245 -1.70 -25.78 -10.29
N ASN A 246 -2.68 -26.61 -9.93
CA ASN A 246 -3.54 -27.35 -10.85
C ASN A 246 -4.88 -26.64 -11.10
N GLY A 247 -5.11 -25.48 -10.45
CA GLY A 247 -6.39 -24.78 -10.49
C GLY A 247 -7.44 -25.35 -9.54
N ASP A 248 -7.06 -26.26 -8.65
CA ASP A 248 -7.91 -26.77 -7.56
C ASP A 248 -7.70 -25.94 -6.29
N TRP A 249 -8.58 -26.13 -5.30
CA TRP A 249 -8.54 -25.42 -4.03
C TRP A 249 -8.19 -26.37 -2.89
N VAL A 250 -7.24 -25.99 -2.05
CA VAL A 250 -6.83 -26.77 -0.87
C VAL A 250 -7.37 -26.12 0.39
N THR A 251 -8.02 -26.93 1.24
CA THR A 251 -8.42 -26.47 2.58
C THR A 251 -7.21 -26.44 3.51
N ILE A 252 -6.80 -25.25 3.94
CA ILE A 252 -5.64 -25.08 4.84
C ILE A 252 -6.04 -24.80 6.29
N ALA A 253 -7.27 -24.32 6.51
CA ALA A 253 -7.85 -24.14 7.84
C ALA A 253 -9.36 -24.35 7.77
N LYS A 254 -9.91 -25.01 8.79
CA LYS A 254 -11.34 -25.25 8.91
C LYS A 254 -11.76 -25.24 10.38
N ASN A 255 -12.86 -24.55 10.68
CA ASN A 255 -13.51 -24.56 11.98
C ASN A 255 -15.01 -24.89 11.79
N GLY A 256 -15.53 -25.82 12.59
CA GLY A 256 -16.89 -26.32 12.45
C GLY A 256 -17.08 -27.34 11.32
N THR A 257 -18.33 -27.54 10.91
CA THR A 257 -18.75 -28.56 9.95
C THR A 257 -18.99 -27.91 8.59
N TRP A 258 -18.14 -28.26 7.62
CA TRP A 258 -18.39 -27.96 6.21
C TRP A 258 -18.70 -29.26 5.49
N SER A 259 -19.81 -29.29 4.76
CA SER A 259 -20.30 -30.46 4.03
C SER A 259 -20.16 -30.23 2.52
N GLU A 260 -19.99 -31.30 1.75
CA GLU A 260 -20.11 -31.27 0.28
C GLU A 260 -21.59 -31.26 -0.12
N GLU A 261 -21.89 -30.73 -1.31
CA GLU A 261 -23.17 -30.96 -1.96
C GLU A 261 -23.42 -32.49 -2.11
N PRO A 262 -24.64 -32.97 -1.78
CA PRO A 262 -25.01 -34.37 -1.97
C PRO A 262 -24.88 -34.92 -3.39
#